data_AF-A0A7W1YP96-F1
#
_entry.id   AF-A0A7W1YP96-F1
#
_cell.length_a   1.000
_cell.length_b   1.000
_cell.length_c   1.000
_cell.angle_alpha   90.00
_cell.angle_beta   90.00
_cell.angle_gamma   90.00
#
_symmetry.space_group_name_H-M   'P 1'
#
loop_
_entity.id
_entity.type
_entity.pdbx_description
1 polymer ?
#
loop_
_entity_poly.entity_id
_entity_poly.type
_entity_poly.pdbx_seq_one_letter_code
_entity_poly.pdbx_strand_id
1 'polypeptide(L)'
;MRWCVSVVLLLTLILVPRGAAAAASLDPAIMRRWAQDDGLLANGQLNRSWTWGPLVERTATEPYAEAPNGQRNVWYWDKARMEVTFPADDLQHVWYVTTGLLVRELISGRLQRGNTLYEQHQPAQMPVAGDLEAPLTQTITYADLTSLASFDNNARVLSRVGQSDPITTTLAPGGTVGADESLRQFNVHIVAYNDVLGHNLPDVFVNAFAGDNLRYIAGYPLTEPYWVVVQVGKVQQRVLLQAFERRVLTYTPANPAAWQVEWGNVGRHYVQWRYGTITNGPLIDPNIITTAQPRALQELAPNAVSLAQQRQGAIGAAVYRLDTNELFTYGQTPRFQMYSTAKVPIMLTVMDQAQAQQRPLTGGEQGLIEQMIEWSDNDAATTLFINVGGAARVETFLHRNAINDTVMEDSAWGSSTTTTQDMVRLLAKLDTCLFLNQQLCTDALHTMAHVVPDQAWGISAGVANGTFVALKNGWYPDNDGWGVHSMGIVHAPNKNYTIAIFTSQDPSMAYGIDTVQQVAASVYAAVK
;
A
#
# COMPACT_ATOMS: atom_id res chain seq x y z
N MET A 1 36.21 63.12 30.66
CA MET A 1 35.75 62.54 29.38
C MET A 1 36.37 61.17 29.22
N ARG A 2 35.59 60.10 29.46
CA ARG A 2 36.03 58.70 29.33
C ARG A 2 35.54 58.17 27.98
N TRP A 3 36.46 57.65 27.16
CA TRP A 3 36.15 56.99 25.90
C TRP A 3 35.93 55.48 26.17
N CYS A 4 34.76 54.98 25.79
CA CYS A 4 34.44 53.54 25.78
C CYS A 4 34.94 52.92 24.47
N VAL A 5 35.80 51.90 24.58
CA VAL A 5 36.11 50.98 23.48
C VAL A 5 35.13 49.82 23.57
N SER A 6 34.29 49.66 22.55
CA SER A 6 33.38 48.52 22.42
C SER A 6 34.14 47.32 21.87
N VAL A 7 34.19 46.23 22.64
CA VAL A 7 34.66 44.92 22.18
C VAL A 7 33.48 44.21 21.50
N VAL A 8 33.59 44.01 20.19
CA VAL A 8 32.66 43.16 19.41
C VAL A 8 33.12 41.72 19.59
N LEU A 9 32.35 40.93 20.34
CA LEU A 9 32.52 39.48 20.43
C LEU A 9 31.87 38.84 19.20
N LEU A 10 32.69 38.33 18.26
CA LEU A 10 32.22 37.43 17.21
C LEU A 10 31.90 36.07 17.85
N LEU A 11 30.61 35.77 18.02
CA LEU A 11 30.12 34.41 18.26
C LEU A 11 30.09 33.68 16.92
N THR A 12 31.11 32.87 16.66
CA THR A 12 31.05 31.82 15.64
C THR A 12 30.04 30.77 16.08
N LEU A 13 28.84 30.79 15.48
CA LEU A 13 27.92 29.65 15.54
C LEU A 13 28.61 28.48 14.82
N ILE A 14 29.16 27.55 15.59
CA ILE A 14 29.46 26.22 15.08
C ILE A 14 28.09 25.57 14.86
N LEU A 15 27.60 25.62 13.62
CA LEU A 15 26.58 24.68 13.17
C LEU A 15 27.24 23.30 13.20
N VAL A 16 27.07 22.60 14.32
CA VAL A 16 27.14 21.13 14.30
C VAL A 16 26.03 20.72 13.33
N PRO A 17 26.34 20.04 12.21
CA PRO A 17 25.28 19.46 11.43
C PRO A 17 24.54 18.52 12.36
N ARG A 18 23.30 18.85 12.71
CA ARG A 18 22.36 17.84 13.18
C ARG A 18 22.32 16.84 12.04
N GLY A 19 23.01 15.71 12.20
CA GLY A 19 22.84 14.60 11.29
C GLY A 19 21.35 14.40 11.15
N ALA A 20 20.83 14.56 9.93
CA ALA A 20 19.53 14.02 9.61
C ALA A 20 19.63 12.56 10.08
N ALA A 21 18.89 12.21 11.13
CA ALA A 21 18.69 10.81 11.43
C ALA A 21 18.16 10.25 10.11
N ALA A 22 18.97 9.42 9.44
CA ALA A 22 18.53 8.71 8.26
C ALA A 22 17.20 8.08 8.68
N ALA A 23 16.09 8.50 8.04
CA ALA A 23 14.82 7.84 8.27
C ALA A 23 15.13 6.36 8.06
N ALA A 24 15.05 5.56 9.12
CA ALA A 24 15.33 4.14 9.02
C ALA A 24 14.45 3.64 7.87
N SER A 25 15.07 3.12 6.81
CA SER A 25 14.33 2.66 5.65
C SER A 25 13.34 1.63 6.15
N LEU A 26 12.05 1.94 6.02
CA LEU A 26 10.99 1.05 6.47
C LEU A 26 11.07 -0.24 5.65
N ASP A 27 10.72 -1.35 6.30
CA ASP A 27 10.75 -2.66 5.66
C ASP A 27 9.85 -2.66 4.41
N PRO A 28 10.35 -3.12 3.25
CA PRO A 28 9.58 -3.09 2.00
C PRO A 28 8.22 -3.79 2.07
N ALA A 29 8.10 -4.88 2.84
CA ALA A 29 6.84 -5.60 3.00
C ALA A 29 5.82 -4.78 3.80
N ILE A 30 6.30 -4.06 4.83
CA ILE A 30 5.48 -3.15 5.64
C ILE A 30 4.96 -1.98 4.79
N MET A 31 5.84 -1.40 3.97
CA MET A 31 5.47 -0.31 3.07
C MET A 31 4.52 -0.77 1.96
N ARG A 32 4.73 -1.96 1.39
CA ARG A 32 3.80 -2.53 0.41
C ARG A 32 2.42 -2.72 1.02
N ARG A 33 2.37 -3.32 2.22
CA ARG A 33 1.09 -3.54 2.90
C ARG A 33 0.38 -2.23 3.19
N TRP A 34 1.09 -1.22 3.69
CA TRP A 34 0.51 0.10 3.92
C TRP A 34 0.00 0.74 2.62
N ALA A 35 0.78 0.68 1.55
CA ALA A 35 0.45 1.33 0.28
C ALA A 35 -0.73 0.63 -0.43
N GLN A 36 -0.88 -0.69 -0.30
CA GLN A 36 -2.05 -1.44 -0.78
C GLN A 36 -3.34 -1.02 -0.05
N ASP A 37 -3.25 -0.87 1.28
CA ASP A 37 -4.43 -0.52 2.06
C ASP A 37 -4.72 0.98 1.91
N ASP A 38 -3.79 1.86 2.28
CA ASP A 38 -4.02 3.30 2.43
C ASP A 38 -3.35 4.18 1.37
N GLY A 39 -2.59 3.63 0.40
CA GLY A 39 -1.87 4.42 -0.60
C GLY A 39 -2.77 5.28 -1.50
N LEU A 40 -3.90 4.72 -1.97
CA LEU A 40 -4.90 5.47 -2.75
C LEU A 40 -5.54 6.60 -1.95
N LEU A 41 -5.73 6.39 -0.64
CA LEU A 41 -6.23 7.42 0.28
C LEU A 41 -5.19 8.53 0.46
N ALA A 42 -3.92 8.16 0.67
CA ALA A 42 -2.80 9.11 0.77
C ALA A 42 -2.62 9.94 -0.50
N ASN A 43 -2.89 9.36 -1.66
CA ASN A 43 -2.86 10.03 -2.97
C ASN A 43 -4.13 10.84 -3.30
N GLY A 44 -5.13 10.87 -2.41
CA GLY A 44 -6.40 11.57 -2.64
C GLY A 44 -7.29 10.95 -3.72
N GLN A 45 -7.03 9.70 -4.10
CA GLN A 45 -7.79 8.96 -5.11
C GLN A 45 -8.94 8.13 -4.51
N LEU A 46 -8.96 7.97 -3.18
CA LEU A 46 -10.01 7.30 -2.44
C LEU A 46 -10.47 8.17 -1.26
N ASN A 47 -11.76 8.13 -0.93
CA ASN A 47 -12.33 8.89 0.19
C ASN A 47 -12.98 7.94 1.22
N ARG A 48 -12.22 7.57 2.25
CA ARG A 48 -12.66 6.74 3.39
C ARG A 48 -11.78 7.02 4.62
N SER A 49 -12.18 6.54 5.80
CA SER A 49 -11.30 6.56 6.99
C SER A 49 -10.05 5.69 6.81
N TRP A 50 -8.94 6.05 7.48
CA TRP A 50 -7.64 5.36 7.40
C TRP A 50 -7.66 3.97 8.03
N THR A 51 -7.01 2.96 7.41
CA THR A 51 -6.87 1.61 7.97
C THR A 51 -5.69 1.52 8.95
N TRP A 52 -4.56 2.16 8.62
CA TRP A 52 -3.33 2.21 9.42
C TRP A 52 -3.05 3.61 9.94
N GLY A 53 -3.24 4.61 9.07
CA GLY A 53 -2.85 6.00 9.32
C GLY A 53 -1.63 6.41 8.51
N PRO A 54 -1.39 7.71 8.30
CA PRO A 54 -0.38 8.21 7.37
C PRO A 54 1.06 8.19 7.90
N LEU A 55 1.30 7.83 9.17
CA LEU A 55 2.62 7.91 9.79
C LEU A 55 2.93 6.68 10.64
N VAL A 56 4.22 6.34 10.71
CA VAL A 56 4.76 5.36 11.64
C VAL A 56 5.20 6.11 12.90
N GLU A 57 4.55 5.82 14.01
CA GLU A 57 4.82 6.47 15.29
C GLU A 57 6.09 5.95 15.95
N ARG A 58 6.32 4.64 15.84
CA ARG A 58 7.45 3.97 16.46
C ARG A 58 7.79 2.70 15.70
N THR A 59 9.07 2.45 15.56
CA THR A 59 9.62 1.14 15.16
C THR A 59 10.33 0.51 16.35
N ALA A 60 10.17 -0.78 16.55
CA ALA A 60 10.86 -1.48 17.63
C ALA A 60 11.18 -2.92 17.25
N THR A 61 12.19 -3.49 17.91
CA THR A 61 12.41 -4.92 17.97
C THR A 61 11.97 -5.39 19.36
N GLU A 62 11.08 -6.37 19.41
CA GLU A 62 10.42 -6.83 20.64
C GLU A 62 10.67 -8.31 20.88
N PRO A 63 10.82 -8.76 22.14
CA PRO A 63 10.98 -10.17 22.41
C PRO A 63 9.73 -10.98 22.03
N TYR A 64 9.95 -12.07 21.30
CA TYR A 64 8.92 -13.03 20.89
C TYR A 64 9.54 -14.43 20.84
N ALA A 65 9.12 -15.33 21.73
CA ALA A 65 9.84 -16.58 22.01
C ALA A 65 10.02 -17.48 20.78
N GLU A 66 9.02 -17.54 19.90
CA GLU A 66 9.06 -18.36 18.70
C GLU A 66 9.76 -17.69 17.52
N ALA A 67 10.00 -16.38 17.57
CA ALA A 67 10.65 -15.68 16.47
C ALA A 67 12.14 -16.04 16.38
N PRO A 68 12.77 -15.95 15.19
CA PRO A 68 14.21 -16.13 15.05
C PRO A 68 14.97 -15.19 16.00
N ASN A 69 15.91 -15.74 16.76
CA ASN A 69 16.66 -15.02 17.81
C ASN A 69 15.79 -14.48 18.96
N GLY A 70 14.57 -15.01 19.14
CA GLY A 70 13.65 -14.62 20.20
C GLY A 70 13.11 -13.19 20.07
N GLN A 71 13.12 -12.62 18.86
CA GLN A 71 12.75 -11.22 18.60
C GLN A 71 11.95 -11.05 17.31
N ARG A 72 10.94 -10.18 17.34
CA ARG A 72 10.16 -9.74 16.17
C ARG A 72 10.36 -8.25 15.90
N ASN A 73 10.22 -7.83 14.64
CA ASN A 73 10.22 -6.42 14.29
C ASN A 73 8.78 -5.90 14.18
N VAL A 74 8.55 -4.69 14.70
CA VAL A 74 7.22 -4.09 14.72
C VAL A 74 7.23 -2.62 14.33
N TRP A 75 6.12 -2.20 13.74
CA TRP A 75 5.85 -0.83 13.30
C TRP A 75 4.50 -0.40 13.84
N TYR A 76 4.50 0.59 14.73
CA TYR A 76 3.29 1.20 15.27
C TYR A 76 2.83 2.32 14.35
N TRP A 77 1.56 2.24 13.96
CA TRP A 77 0.84 3.20 13.15
C TRP A 77 -0.23 3.86 14.02
N ASP A 78 -0.88 4.92 13.54
CA ASP A 78 -1.94 5.59 14.34
C ASP A 78 -3.00 4.59 14.82
N LYS A 79 -3.45 3.71 13.92
CA LYS A 79 -4.58 2.82 14.15
C LYS A 79 -4.16 1.45 14.67
N ALA A 80 -2.88 1.07 14.60
CA ALA A 80 -2.44 -0.34 14.69
C ALA A 80 -0.97 -0.57 15.04
N ARG A 81 -0.59 -1.86 15.02
CA ARG A 81 0.78 -2.33 14.82
C ARG A 81 0.83 -3.33 13.67
N MET A 82 1.78 -3.17 12.76
CA MET A 82 2.20 -4.21 11.81
C MET A 82 3.46 -4.90 12.35
N GLU A 83 3.64 -6.18 12.04
CA GLU A 83 4.73 -6.98 12.56
C GLU A 83 5.26 -7.98 11.54
N VAL A 84 6.57 -8.16 11.55
CA VAL A 84 7.27 -9.27 10.89
C VAL A 84 7.91 -10.11 11.98
N THR A 85 7.34 -11.28 12.22
CA THR A 85 7.80 -12.23 13.24
C THR A 85 8.81 -13.23 12.67
N PHE A 86 8.59 -13.67 11.43
CA PHE A 86 9.42 -14.66 10.74
C PHE A 86 9.96 -14.08 9.43
N PRO A 87 11.06 -13.33 9.45
CA PRO A 87 11.56 -12.61 8.26
C PRO A 87 12.09 -13.54 7.15
N ALA A 88 12.24 -14.84 7.42
CA ALA A 88 12.65 -15.83 6.43
C ALA A 88 11.45 -16.55 5.77
N ASP A 89 10.22 -16.26 6.20
CA ASP A 89 9.02 -16.82 5.60
C ASP A 89 8.73 -16.19 4.23
N ASP A 90 7.78 -16.78 3.50
CA ASP A 90 7.36 -16.29 2.19
C ASP A 90 6.77 -14.88 2.28
N LEU A 91 7.47 -13.90 1.69
CA LEU A 91 7.08 -12.49 1.60
C LEU A 91 5.72 -12.28 0.93
N GLN A 92 5.26 -13.25 0.13
CA GLN A 92 3.96 -13.19 -0.57
C GLN A 92 2.82 -13.75 0.27
N HIS A 93 3.11 -14.42 1.39
CA HIS A 93 2.07 -14.94 2.26
C HIS A 93 1.28 -13.79 2.88
N VAL A 94 -0.05 -13.86 2.85
CA VAL A 94 -0.95 -12.85 3.45
C VAL A 94 -0.76 -12.67 4.97
N TRP A 95 -0.01 -13.57 5.60
CA TRP A 95 0.34 -13.54 7.03
C TRP A 95 1.82 -13.24 7.28
N TYR A 96 2.59 -12.87 6.25
CA TYR A 96 3.97 -12.42 6.45
C TYR A 96 3.99 -11.13 7.28
N VAL A 97 3.21 -10.13 6.87
CA VAL A 97 2.89 -8.96 7.71
C VAL A 97 1.63 -9.26 8.51
N THR A 98 1.79 -9.44 9.81
CA THR A 98 0.67 -9.65 10.75
C THR A 98 0.31 -8.36 11.49
N THR A 99 -0.81 -8.38 12.20
CA THR A 99 -1.24 -7.27 13.05
C THR A 99 -1.34 -7.70 14.51
N GLY A 100 -0.87 -6.84 15.39
CA GLY A 100 -0.81 -7.12 16.82
C GLY A 100 -2.15 -7.14 17.51
N LEU A 101 -2.26 -7.96 18.56
CA LEU A 101 -3.44 -8.11 19.42
C LEU A 101 -3.60 -6.92 20.39
N LEU A 102 -3.37 -5.69 19.90
CA LEU A 102 -3.16 -4.51 20.74
C LEU A 102 -4.30 -4.27 21.72
N VAL A 103 -5.55 -4.36 21.26
CA VAL A 103 -6.72 -4.13 22.11
C VAL A 103 -6.90 -5.24 23.14
N ARG A 104 -6.66 -6.51 22.74
CA ARG A 104 -6.67 -7.64 23.68
C ARG A 104 -5.69 -7.39 24.83
N GLU A 105 -4.49 -6.95 24.51
CA GLU A 105 -3.44 -6.66 25.48
C GLU A 105 -3.74 -5.40 26.33
N LEU A 106 -4.30 -4.33 25.73
CA LEU A 106 -4.70 -3.12 26.45
C LEU A 106 -5.80 -3.38 27.47
N ILE A 107 -6.79 -4.22 27.13
CA ILE A 107 -7.88 -4.57 28.05
C ILE A 107 -7.39 -5.54 29.12
N SER A 108 -6.64 -6.59 28.76
CA SER A 108 -6.24 -7.64 29.71
C SER A 108 -4.99 -7.30 30.55
N GLY A 109 -4.16 -6.36 30.08
CA GLY A 109 -2.82 -6.14 30.57
C GLY A 109 -1.83 -7.27 30.24
N ARG A 110 -2.20 -8.28 29.45
CA ARG A 110 -1.35 -9.44 29.12
C ARG A 110 -0.57 -9.18 27.84
N LEU A 111 0.60 -8.55 27.96
CA LEU A 111 1.52 -8.27 26.85
C LEU A 111 2.02 -9.57 26.23
N GLN A 112 1.88 -9.76 24.91
CA GLN A 112 2.32 -10.98 24.24
C GLN A 112 3.85 -11.01 24.07
N ARG A 113 4.46 -12.13 24.49
CA ARG A 113 5.91 -12.43 24.41
C ARG A 113 6.20 -13.72 23.64
N GLY A 114 5.17 -14.38 23.13
CA GLY A 114 5.21 -15.59 22.31
C GLY A 114 3.79 -16.07 21.99
N ASN A 115 3.65 -17.22 21.32
CA ASN A 115 2.35 -17.77 20.95
C ASN A 115 1.47 -18.02 22.19
N THR A 116 2.08 -18.52 23.27
CA THR A 116 1.39 -18.81 24.55
C THR A 116 2.06 -18.14 25.75
N LEU A 117 3.06 -17.29 25.53
CA LEU A 117 3.83 -16.61 26.57
C LEU A 117 3.39 -15.15 26.71
N TYR A 118 3.14 -14.70 27.94
CA TYR A 118 2.65 -13.36 28.24
C TYR A 118 3.38 -12.74 29.43
N GLU A 119 3.51 -11.42 29.42
CA GLU A 119 3.97 -10.59 30.52
C GLU A 119 2.78 -9.79 31.09
N GLN A 120 2.60 -9.77 32.41
CA GLN A 120 1.47 -9.11 33.04
C GLN A 120 1.78 -7.65 33.37
N HIS A 121 0.91 -6.76 32.91
CA HIS A 121 0.86 -5.33 33.22
C HIS A 121 -0.52 -4.96 33.79
N GLN A 122 -0.68 -3.71 34.17
CA GLN A 122 -2.01 -3.18 34.49
C GLN A 122 -2.81 -2.93 33.19
N PRO A 123 -4.12 -3.28 33.16
CA PRO A 123 -5.02 -2.83 32.10
C PRO A 123 -4.92 -1.32 31.86
N ALA A 124 -5.08 -0.90 30.62
CA ALA A 124 -4.85 0.48 30.23
C ALA A 124 -5.93 1.43 30.77
N GLN A 125 -5.51 2.34 31.66
CA GLN A 125 -6.32 3.41 32.26
C GLN A 125 -6.33 4.66 31.37
N MET A 126 -6.80 4.50 30.12
CA MET A 126 -6.89 5.58 29.14
C MET A 126 -8.13 5.42 28.28
N PRO A 127 -8.62 6.52 27.66
CA PRO A 127 -9.80 6.48 26.81
C PRO A 127 -9.69 5.42 25.72
N VAL A 128 -10.75 4.63 25.53
CA VAL A 128 -10.76 3.58 24.51
C VAL A 128 -10.85 4.16 23.08
N ALA A 129 -11.48 5.33 22.96
CA ALA A 129 -11.65 6.10 21.74
C ALA A 129 -11.82 7.59 22.08
N GLY A 130 -11.66 8.45 21.07
CA GLY A 130 -11.70 9.90 21.24
C GLY A 130 -10.37 10.50 21.70
N ASP A 131 -10.46 11.65 22.38
CA ASP A 131 -9.32 12.42 22.87
C ASP A 131 -8.61 11.67 24.00
N LEU A 132 -7.28 11.54 23.91
CA LEU A 132 -6.46 10.83 24.90
C LEU A 132 -6.42 11.53 26.26
N GLU A 133 -6.62 12.85 26.29
CA GLU A 133 -6.63 13.69 27.49
C GLU A 133 -8.01 13.79 28.17
N ALA A 134 -9.04 13.13 27.61
CA ALA A 134 -10.38 13.17 28.17
C ALA A 134 -10.38 12.70 29.64
N PRO A 135 -11.07 13.40 30.56
CA PRO A 135 -11.18 12.97 31.94
C PRO A 135 -11.78 11.57 32.04
N LEU A 136 -11.12 10.66 32.76
CA LEU A 136 -11.55 9.25 32.88
C LEU A 136 -12.95 9.09 33.53
N THR A 137 -13.46 10.11 34.19
CA THR A 137 -14.83 10.14 34.72
C THR A 137 -15.89 10.45 33.67
N GLN A 138 -15.49 10.84 32.46
CA GLN A 138 -16.37 11.27 31.37
C GLN A 138 -16.22 10.43 30.09
N THR A 139 -15.42 9.38 30.13
CA THR A 139 -15.19 8.46 29.02
C THR A 139 -14.92 7.07 29.55
N ILE A 140 -15.09 6.05 28.70
CA ILE A 140 -14.74 4.68 29.05
C ILE A 140 -13.26 4.41 28.72
N THR A 141 -12.65 3.54 29.50
CA THR A 141 -11.26 3.10 29.33
C THR A 141 -11.18 1.66 28.81
N TYR A 142 -10.00 1.25 28.34
CA TYR A 142 -9.78 -0.18 28.07
C TYR A 142 -9.95 -1.03 29.34
N ALA A 143 -9.54 -0.53 30.51
CA ALA A 143 -9.71 -1.24 31.78
C ALA A 143 -11.18 -1.51 32.11
N ASP A 144 -12.09 -0.60 31.77
CA ASP A 144 -13.54 -0.77 31.96
C ASP A 144 -14.13 -1.95 31.18
N LEU A 145 -13.45 -2.40 30.12
CA LEU A 145 -13.89 -3.53 29.29
C LEU A 145 -13.46 -4.90 29.84
N THR A 146 -12.63 -4.97 30.88
CA THR A 146 -11.99 -6.21 31.35
C THR A 146 -13.00 -7.32 31.70
N SER A 147 -14.11 -6.98 32.35
CA SER A 147 -15.16 -7.93 32.73
C SER A 147 -16.14 -8.24 31.59
N LEU A 148 -16.14 -7.43 30.54
CA LEU A 148 -17.03 -7.55 29.38
C LEU A 148 -16.35 -8.24 28.20
N ALA A 149 -15.02 -8.38 28.23
CA ALA A 149 -14.23 -8.92 27.15
C ALA A 149 -13.99 -10.43 27.30
N SER A 150 -14.24 -11.18 26.23
CA SER A 150 -13.97 -12.62 26.16
C SER A 150 -12.57 -12.87 25.60
N PHE A 151 -11.66 -13.37 26.43
CA PHE A 151 -10.28 -13.69 26.03
C PHE A 151 -10.11 -15.17 25.76
N ASP A 152 -10.62 -15.97 26.69
CA ASP A 152 -10.48 -17.43 26.73
C ASP A 152 -11.88 -18.04 26.89
N ASN A 153 -12.83 -17.49 26.12
CA ASN A 153 -14.23 -17.90 26.11
C ASN A 153 -15.01 -17.63 27.41
N ASN A 154 -14.56 -16.66 28.20
CA ASN A 154 -14.98 -16.43 29.58
C ASN A 154 -16.08 -15.36 29.75
N ALA A 155 -16.43 -14.60 28.71
CA ALA A 155 -17.43 -13.54 28.78
C ALA A 155 -18.41 -13.56 27.59
N ARG A 156 -18.70 -14.76 27.07
CA ARG A 156 -19.62 -14.93 25.93
C ARG A 156 -21.02 -14.39 26.23
N VAL A 157 -21.67 -13.88 25.19
CA VAL A 157 -23.08 -13.49 25.20
C VAL A 157 -23.86 -14.36 24.22
N LEU A 158 -25.16 -14.59 24.47
CA LEU A 158 -26.01 -15.33 23.54
C LEU A 158 -26.16 -14.59 22.20
N SER A 159 -26.30 -15.36 21.12
CA SER A 159 -26.59 -14.79 19.79
C SER A 159 -27.93 -14.07 19.78
N ARG A 160 -27.94 -12.86 19.20
CA ARG A 160 -29.12 -12.03 18.96
C ARG A 160 -29.48 -11.95 17.48
N VAL A 161 -28.83 -12.74 16.62
CA VAL A 161 -29.10 -12.77 15.18
C VAL A 161 -30.56 -13.15 14.92
N GLY A 162 -31.22 -12.41 14.02
CA GLY A 162 -32.63 -12.59 13.70
C GLY A 162 -33.60 -11.87 14.64
N GLN A 163 -33.11 -11.22 15.70
CA GLN A 163 -33.91 -10.29 16.49
C GLN A 163 -34.01 -8.95 15.75
N SER A 164 -35.18 -8.32 15.80
CA SER A 164 -35.46 -7.03 15.13
C SER A 164 -35.24 -5.82 16.03
N ASP A 165 -34.82 -6.02 17.29
CA ASP A 165 -34.63 -4.91 18.24
C ASP A 165 -33.31 -4.18 17.98
N PRO A 166 -33.35 -2.85 17.76
CA PRO A 166 -32.13 -2.06 17.65
C PRO A 166 -31.26 -2.15 18.90
N ILE A 167 -29.96 -1.91 18.73
CA ILE A 167 -29.01 -1.85 19.83
C ILE A 167 -29.26 -0.56 20.62
N THR A 168 -29.71 -0.70 21.86
CA THR A 168 -29.88 0.40 22.83
C THR A 168 -28.93 0.30 24.02
N THR A 169 -28.14 -0.77 24.09
CA THR A 169 -27.22 -1.04 25.19
C THR A 169 -26.15 0.05 25.27
N THR A 170 -25.98 0.63 26.45
CA THR A 170 -24.99 1.67 26.73
C THR A 170 -23.89 1.14 27.64
N LEU A 171 -22.72 1.78 27.59
CA LEU A 171 -21.62 1.54 28.51
C LEU A 171 -21.11 2.87 29.06
N ALA A 172 -21.09 2.99 30.38
CA ALA A 172 -20.63 4.17 31.12
C ALA A 172 -19.27 3.92 31.80
N PRO A 173 -18.54 5.00 32.20
CA PRO A 173 -17.27 4.88 32.90
C PRO A 173 -17.36 3.94 34.11
N GLY A 174 -16.32 3.14 34.36
CA GLY A 174 -16.33 2.09 35.38
C GLY A 174 -16.94 0.76 34.93
N GLY A 175 -17.26 0.59 33.64
CA GLY A 175 -17.75 -0.67 33.08
C GLY A 175 -19.23 -0.93 33.32
N THR A 176 -20.02 0.11 33.60
CA THR A 176 -21.46 -0.05 33.92
C THR A 176 -22.28 -0.15 32.64
N VAL A 177 -22.89 -1.32 32.41
CA VAL A 177 -23.80 -1.57 31.28
C VAL A 177 -25.20 -1.07 31.62
N GLY A 178 -25.81 -0.34 30.69
CA GLY A 178 -27.18 0.15 30.79
C GLY A 178 -27.93 0.05 29.47
N ALA A 179 -29.04 0.76 29.35
CA ALA A 179 -29.80 0.90 28.11
C ALA A 179 -30.38 2.31 27.99
N ASP A 180 -30.47 2.81 26.76
CA ASP A 180 -31.12 4.08 26.43
C ASP A 180 -32.00 3.89 25.19
N GLU A 181 -33.31 3.87 25.41
CA GLU A 181 -34.32 3.63 24.38
C GLU A 181 -34.34 4.73 23.29
N SER A 182 -33.82 5.93 23.57
CA SER A 182 -33.74 6.97 22.56
C SER A 182 -32.77 6.61 21.41
N LEU A 183 -31.85 5.68 21.65
CA LEU A 183 -30.86 5.23 20.66
C LEU A 183 -31.46 4.36 19.56
N ARG A 184 -32.71 3.88 19.73
CA ARG A 184 -33.46 3.20 18.66
C ARG A 184 -33.58 4.05 17.40
N GLN A 185 -33.52 5.38 17.53
CA GLN A 185 -33.55 6.31 16.39
C GLN A 185 -32.45 6.05 15.35
N PHE A 186 -31.31 5.47 15.76
CA PHE A 186 -30.21 5.16 14.86
C PHE A 186 -30.39 3.83 14.10
N ASN A 187 -31.36 3.01 14.51
CA ASN A 187 -31.77 1.80 13.81
C ASN A 187 -30.59 0.84 13.47
N VAL A 188 -29.65 0.68 14.40
CA VAL A 188 -28.51 -0.24 14.27
C VAL A 188 -28.90 -1.61 14.82
N HIS A 189 -28.66 -2.68 14.07
CA HIS A 189 -29.12 -4.04 14.40
C HIS A 189 -27.97 -5.05 14.47
N ILE A 190 -28.16 -6.10 15.27
CA ILE A 190 -27.27 -7.27 15.23
C ILE A 190 -27.60 -8.13 14.01
N VAL A 191 -26.61 -8.40 13.18
CA VAL A 191 -26.78 -9.21 11.96
C VAL A 191 -25.88 -10.43 11.89
N ALA A 192 -24.81 -10.48 12.70
CA ALA A 192 -23.91 -11.61 12.76
C ALA A 192 -23.50 -11.94 14.19
N TYR A 193 -23.01 -13.17 14.38
CA TYR A 193 -22.49 -13.65 15.65
C TYR A 193 -21.18 -14.40 15.41
N ASN A 194 -20.19 -14.13 16.24
CA ASN A 194 -18.93 -14.86 16.22
C ASN A 194 -18.94 -15.94 17.30
N ASP A 195 -18.94 -17.21 16.87
CA ASP A 195 -18.93 -18.35 17.78
C ASP A 195 -17.58 -18.60 18.47
N VAL A 196 -16.47 -17.99 18.01
CA VAL A 196 -15.15 -18.23 18.60
C VAL A 196 -15.04 -17.61 19.98
N LEU A 197 -15.31 -16.30 20.10
CA LEU A 197 -15.27 -15.59 21.38
C LEU A 197 -16.67 -15.27 21.95
N GLY A 198 -17.72 -15.49 21.15
CA GLY A 198 -19.11 -15.46 21.60
C GLY A 198 -19.73 -14.07 21.66
N HIS A 199 -19.55 -13.27 20.61
CA HIS A 199 -20.04 -11.89 20.56
C HIS A 199 -20.79 -11.56 19.27
N ASN A 200 -21.79 -10.69 19.41
CA ASN A 200 -22.63 -10.21 18.33
C ASN A 200 -21.93 -9.09 17.55
N LEU A 201 -22.22 -8.97 16.25
CA LEU A 201 -21.72 -7.89 15.40
C LEU A 201 -22.89 -7.06 14.82
N PRO A 202 -22.78 -5.72 14.87
CA PRO A 202 -23.78 -4.83 14.32
C PRO A 202 -23.65 -4.69 12.79
N ASP A 203 -24.77 -4.43 12.13
CA ASP A 203 -24.88 -4.19 10.69
C ASP A 203 -23.93 -3.10 10.19
N VAL A 204 -23.83 -1.98 10.91
CA VAL A 204 -22.95 -0.86 10.52
C VAL A 204 -21.48 -1.28 10.41
N PHE A 205 -21.01 -2.20 11.24
CA PHE A 205 -19.62 -2.69 11.16
C PHE A 205 -19.47 -3.80 10.13
N VAL A 206 -20.43 -4.74 10.04
CA VAL A 206 -20.37 -5.81 9.03
C VAL A 206 -20.42 -5.23 7.61
N ASN A 207 -21.26 -4.23 7.37
CA ASN A 207 -21.45 -3.62 6.05
C ASN A 207 -20.29 -2.69 5.64
N ALA A 208 -19.50 -2.18 6.60
CA ALA A 208 -18.38 -1.29 6.31
C ALA A 208 -17.17 -2.02 5.72
N PHE A 209 -17.11 -3.35 5.79
CA PHE A 209 -15.98 -4.15 5.32
C PHE A 209 -16.45 -5.24 4.36
N ALA A 210 -15.78 -5.36 3.21
CA ALA A 210 -16.08 -6.41 2.23
C ALA A 210 -15.54 -7.78 2.70
N GLY A 211 -16.38 -8.82 2.62
CA GLY A 211 -15.99 -10.21 2.92
C GLY A 211 -15.39 -10.38 4.32
N ASP A 212 -14.32 -11.18 4.42
CA ASP A 212 -13.65 -11.48 5.70
C ASP A 212 -12.66 -10.38 6.15
N ASN A 213 -12.61 -9.22 5.48
CA ASN A 213 -11.63 -8.16 5.77
C ASN A 213 -11.71 -7.65 7.21
N LEU A 214 -12.92 -7.59 7.79
CA LEU A 214 -13.08 -7.20 9.19
C LEU A 214 -12.32 -8.16 10.12
N ARG A 215 -12.46 -9.47 9.92
CA ARG A 215 -11.74 -10.48 10.71
C ARG A 215 -10.24 -10.39 10.50
N TYR A 216 -9.80 -10.17 9.26
CA TYR A 216 -8.38 -10.07 8.93
C TYR A 216 -7.72 -8.85 9.60
N ILE A 217 -8.38 -7.68 9.56
CA ILE A 217 -7.82 -6.42 10.08
C ILE A 217 -8.04 -6.27 11.59
N ALA A 218 -9.19 -6.67 12.11
CA ALA A 218 -9.61 -6.45 13.50
C ALA A 218 -9.45 -7.68 14.41
N GLY A 219 -9.47 -8.89 13.85
CA GLY A 219 -9.58 -10.13 14.61
C GLY A 219 -11.01 -10.40 15.07
N TYR A 220 -11.16 -11.24 16.10
CA TYR A 220 -12.48 -11.57 16.64
C TYR A 220 -13.01 -10.45 17.54
N PRO A 221 -14.35 -10.24 17.59
CA PRO A 221 -14.94 -9.32 18.55
C PRO A 221 -14.68 -9.83 19.98
N LEU A 222 -14.16 -8.95 20.82
CA LEU A 222 -13.91 -9.21 22.25
C LEU A 222 -15.11 -8.84 23.11
N THR A 223 -15.94 -7.89 22.67
CA THR A 223 -17.08 -7.36 23.44
C THR A 223 -18.34 -7.31 22.58
N GLU A 224 -19.50 -7.13 23.21
CA GLU A 224 -20.70 -6.64 22.51
C GLU A 224 -20.48 -5.20 21.99
N PRO A 225 -21.26 -4.75 20.99
CA PRO A 225 -21.30 -3.34 20.60
C PRO A 225 -22.09 -2.52 21.63
N TYR A 226 -21.49 -1.44 22.13
CA TYR A 226 -22.07 -0.56 23.13
C TYR A 226 -22.14 0.88 22.66
N TRP A 227 -23.23 1.58 22.97
CA TRP A 227 -23.30 3.02 22.82
C TRP A 227 -22.60 3.71 23.99
N VAL A 228 -21.57 4.49 23.68
CA VAL A 228 -20.69 5.15 24.65
C VAL A 228 -20.62 6.64 24.38
N VAL A 229 -20.26 7.40 25.40
CA VAL A 229 -19.95 8.83 25.29
C VAL A 229 -18.43 8.98 25.35
N VAL A 230 -17.86 9.62 24.33
CA VAL A 230 -16.42 9.92 24.22
C VAL A 230 -16.24 11.41 23.93
N GLN A 231 -15.05 11.96 24.20
CA GLN A 231 -14.72 13.31 23.75
C GLN A 231 -14.01 13.27 22.40
N VAL A 232 -14.42 14.13 21.47
CA VAL A 232 -13.72 14.37 20.21
C VAL A 232 -13.54 15.88 20.08
N GLY A 233 -12.31 16.36 20.06
CA GLY A 233 -12.03 17.79 20.06
C GLY A 233 -12.62 18.51 21.27
N LYS A 234 -12.63 17.85 22.44
CA LYS A 234 -13.19 18.29 23.72
C LYS A 234 -14.71 18.40 23.76
N VAL A 235 -15.40 17.88 22.74
CA VAL A 235 -16.85 17.84 22.67
C VAL A 235 -17.34 16.42 22.92
N GLN A 236 -18.33 16.29 23.80
CA GLN A 236 -18.94 15.00 24.08
C GLN A 236 -19.72 14.51 22.87
N GLN A 237 -19.43 13.29 22.45
CA GLN A 237 -19.99 12.65 21.27
C GLN A 237 -20.45 11.24 21.61
N ARG A 238 -21.67 10.93 21.20
CA ARG A 238 -22.24 9.58 21.29
C ARG A 238 -21.77 8.76 20.10
N VAL A 239 -21.15 7.61 20.37
CA VAL A 239 -20.70 6.67 19.34
C VAL A 239 -21.09 5.25 19.72
N LEU A 240 -21.37 4.41 18.74
CA LEU A 240 -21.41 2.96 18.95
C LEU A 240 -19.97 2.45 18.88
N LEU A 241 -19.56 1.63 19.83
CA LEU A 241 -18.19 1.15 19.95
C LEU A 241 -18.16 -0.36 20.12
N GLN A 242 -17.21 -1.02 19.45
CA GLN A 242 -16.91 -2.43 19.69
C GLN A 242 -15.41 -2.68 19.68
N ALA A 243 -14.95 -3.42 20.69
CA ALA A 243 -13.57 -3.88 20.79
C ALA A 243 -13.40 -5.24 20.11
N PHE A 244 -12.37 -5.35 19.27
CA PHE A 244 -11.89 -6.57 18.63
C PHE A 244 -10.48 -6.87 19.11
N GLU A 245 -9.93 -8.05 18.84
CA GLU A 245 -8.61 -8.45 19.31
C GLU A 245 -7.49 -7.45 18.98
N ARG A 246 -7.53 -6.88 17.77
CA ARG A 246 -6.48 -6.01 17.22
C ARG A 246 -6.88 -4.55 17.19
N ARG A 247 -8.18 -4.25 17.15
CA ARG A 247 -8.73 -2.92 16.80
C ARG A 247 -9.97 -2.56 17.60
N VAL A 248 -10.25 -1.27 17.67
CA VAL A 248 -11.54 -0.73 18.14
C VAL A 248 -12.23 -0.09 16.93
N LEU A 249 -13.51 -0.39 16.75
CA LEU A 249 -14.36 0.30 15.78
C LEU A 249 -15.31 1.26 16.48
N THR A 250 -15.52 2.42 15.87
CA THR A 250 -16.56 3.36 16.25
C THR A 250 -17.51 3.60 15.08
N TYR A 251 -18.79 3.77 15.39
CA TYR A 251 -19.80 4.28 14.47
C TYR A 251 -20.40 5.58 15.02
N THR A 252 -20.26 6.66 14.25
CA THR A 252 -20.83 7.98 14.55
C THR A 252 -21.88 8.34 13.48
N PRO A 253 -23.18 8.23 13.78
CA PRO A 253 -24.24 8.56 12.83
C PRO A 253 -24.16 9.98 12.25
N ALA A 254 -23.70 10.94 13.05
CA ALA A 254 -23.60 12.35 12.68
C ALA A 254 -22.48 12.67 11.70
N ASN A 255 -21.51 11.77 11.50
CA ASN A 255 -20.43 11.98 10.54
C ASN A 255 -20.94 11.82 9.11
N PRO A 256 -20.28 12.43 8.11
CA PRO A 256 -20.60 12.14 6.71
C PRO A 256 -20.27 10.67 6.40
N ALA A 257 -20.98 10.08 5.42
CA ALA A 257 -21.00 8.63 5.19
C ALA A 257 -19.62 7.93 5.18
N ALA A 258 -18.61 8.54 4.53
CA ALA A 258 -17.26 7.98 4.42
C ALA A 258 -16.47 7.93 5.75
N TRP A 259 -16.97 8.60 6.80
CA TRP A 259 -16.38 8.70 8.14
C TRP A 259 -17.36 8.27 9.23
N GLN A 260 -18.48 7.65 8.88
CA GLN A 260 -19.39 7.14 9.89
C GLN A 260 -18.78 5.98 10.66
N VAL A 261 -18.01 5.11 10.00
CA VAL A 261 -17.27 4.01 10.63
C VAL A 261 -15.79 4.29 10.59
N GLU A 262 -15.13 4.26 11.75
CA GLU A 262 -13.72 4.60 11.87
C GLU A 262 -12.97 3.63 12.79
N TRP A 263 -11.69 3.41 12.47
CA TRP A 263 -10.77 2.74 13.38
C TRP A 263 -10.33 3.68 14.50
N GLY A 264 -10.35 3.21 15.74
CA GLY A 264 -9.74 3.89 16.86
C GLY A 264 -8.21 4.04 16.70
N ASN A 265 -7.63 5.03 17.37
CA ASN A 265 -6.19 5.30 17.35
C ASN A 265 -5.40 4.32 18.25
N VAL A 266 -5.72 3.03 18.15
CA VAL A 266 -5.23 1.97 19.05
C VAL A 266 -3.71 1.87 19.06
N GLY A 267 -3.06 2.08 17.92
CA GLY A 267 -1.59 2.03 17.85
C GLY A 267 -0.96 3.12 18.71
N ARG A 268 -1.51 4.34 18.67
CA ARG A 268 -1.09 5.45 19.55
C ARG A 268 -1.31 5.13 21.02
N HIS A 269 -2.50 4.62 21.34
CA HIS A 269 -2.88 4.28 22.71
C HIS A 269 -1.93 3.21 23.27
N TYR A 270 -1.59 2.23 22.43
CA TYR A 270 -0.69 1.15 22.79
C TYR A 270 0.75 1.63 22.98
N VAL A 271 1.27 2.50 22.10
CA VAL A 271 2.61 3.09 22.27
C VAL A 271 2.69 3.88 23.58
N GLN A 272 1.65 4.66 23.91
CA GLN A 272 1.56 5.37 25.18
C GLN A 272 1.54 4.42 26.38
N TRP A 273 0.72 3.36 26.33
CA TRP A 273 0.59 2.39 27.41
C TRP A 273 1.90 1.62 27.66
N ARG A 274 2.57 1.18 26.59
CA ARG A 274 3.76 0.32 26.70
C ARG A 274 5.06 1.11 26.89
N TYR A 275 5.19 2.28 26.26
CA TYR A 275 6.45 3.02 26.20
C TYR A 275 6.38 4.42 26.83
N GLY A 276 5.20 4.88 27.24
CA GLY A 276 5.01 6.15 27.97
C GLY A 276 5.02 7.42 27.11
N THR A 277 5.49 7.37 25.87
CA THR A 277 5.57 8.53 24.98
C THR A 277 5.22 8.14 23.54
N ILE A 278 4.32 8.90 22.94
CA ILE A 278 4.01 8.86 21.51
C ILE A 278 4.94 9.80 20.75
N THR A 279 5.50 9.33 19.63
CA THR A 279 6.26 10.14 18.69
C THR A 279 5.52 10.20 17.36
N ASN A 280 5.45 11.38 16.73
CA ASN A 280 4.93 11.51 15.38
C ASN A 280 6.08 11.35 14.40
N GLY A 281 6.12 10.22 13.68
CA GLY A 281 7.04 10.05 12.56
C GLY A 281 6.66 10.93 11.36
N PRO A 282 7.51 10.98 10.32
CA PRO A 282 7.17 11.65 9.08
C PRO A 282 5.98 10.97 8.40
N LEU A 283 5.26 11.73 7.58
CA LEU A 283 4.25 11.16 6.67
C LEU A 283 4.92 10.18 5.70
N ILE A 284 4.26 9.06 5.45
CA ILE A 284 4.73 8.07 4.48
C ILE A 284 4.39 8.55 3.07
N ASP A 285 5.41 8.60 2.21
CA ASP A 285 5.22 8.78 0.78
C ASP A 285 4.76 7.44 0.17
N PRO A 286 3.54 7.35 -0.40
CA PRO A 286 3.07 6.14 -1.07
C PRO A 286 3.92 5.72 -2.27
N ASN A 287 4.77 6.59 -2.78
CA ASN A 287 5.70 6.26 -3.85
C ASN A 287 6.99 5.57 -3.35
N ILE A 288 7.25 5.52 -2.03
CA ILE A 288 8.52 5.07 -1.45
C ILE A 288 8.92 3.65 -1.87
N ILE A 289 7.95 2.76 -2.13
CA ILE A 289 8.21 1.37 -2.57
C ILE A 289 8.58 1.25 -4.05
N THR A 290 8.81 2.34 -4.74
CA THR A 290 9.22 2.33 -6.16
C THR A 290 10.32 3.34 -6.48
N THR A 291 10.75 4.11 -5.47
CA THR A 291 11.81 5.12 -5.62
C THR A 291 13.19 4.60 -5.21
N ALA A 292 13.36 3.28 -5.19
CA ALA A 292 14.66 2.64 -4.95
C ALA A 292 15.75 3.24 -5.85
N GLN A 293 16.92 3.47 -5.26
CA GLN A 293 18.08 3.97 -5.98
C GLN A 293 18.62 2.90 -6.92
N PRO A 294 19.05 3.28 -8.14
CA PRO A 294 19.52 2.31 -9.13
C PRO A 294 20.88 1.71 -8.72
N ARG A 295 20.98 0.38 -8.83
CA ARG A 295 22.21 -0.41 -8.79
C ARG A 295 22.61 -0.83 -10.21
N ALA A 296 23.86 -1.23 -10.41
CA ALA A 296 24.29 -1.68 -11.73
C ALA A 296 23.63 -3.04 -12.07
N LEU A 297 23.05 -3.17 -13.27
CA LEU A 297 22.48 -4.45 -13.73
C LEU A 297 23.51 -5.58 -13.76
N GLN A 298 24.81 -5.24 -13.86
CA GLN A 298 25.91 -6.19 -13.74
C GLN A 298 25.88 -6.99 -12.43
N GLU A 299 25.38 -6.40 -11.35
CA GLU A 299 25.28 -7.04 -10.03
C GLU A 299 24.19 -8.13 -9.99
N LEU A 300 23.13 -7.97 -10.79
CA LEU A 300 22.04 -8.93 -10.89
C LEU A 300 22.27 -9.94 -12.03
N ALA A 301 22.55 -9.44 -13.24
CA ALA A 301 22.57 -10.20 -14.49
C ALA A 301 23.83 -9.88 -15.30
N PRO A 302 25.02 -10.31 -14.85
CA PRO A 302 26.30 -9.99 -15.50
C PRO A 302 26.36 -10.43 -16.97
N ASN A 303 25.79 -11.59 -17.30
CA ASN A 303 25.74 -12.11 -18.67
C ASN A 303 24.87 -11.23 -19.57
N ALA A 304 23.76 -10.69 -19.07
CA ALA A 304 22.89 -9.80 -19.84
C ALA A 304 23.64 -8.52 -20.24
N VAL A 305 24.45 -7.96 -19.31
CA VAL A 305 25.28 -6.79 -19.58
C VAL A 305 26.41 -7.10 -20.56
N SER A 306 27.11 -8.23 -20.41
CA SER A 306 28.16 -8.65 -21.36
C SER A 306 27.60 -8.85 -22.78
N LEU A 307 26.39 -9.42 -22.91
CA LEU A 307 25.70 -9.53 -24.19
C LEU A 307 25.37 -8.15 -24.76
N ALA A 308 24.75 -7.28 -23.97
CA ALA A 308 24.39 -5.92 -24.41
C ALA A 308 25.61 -5.12 -24.90
N GLN A 309 26.76 -5.23 -24.24
CA GLN A 309 28.01 -4.56 -24.63
C GLN A 309 28.56 -5.01 -26.00
N GLN A 310 28.20 -6.20 -26.47
CA GLN A 310 28.66 -6.74 -27.76
C GLN A 310 27.72 -6.40 -28.92
N ARG A 311 26.57 -5.78 -28.63
CA ARG A 311 25.58 -5.41 -29.64
C ARG A 311 25.87 -4.00 -30.17
N GLN A 312 25.50 -3.79 -31.44
CA GLN A 312 25.51 -2.50 -32.09
C GLN A 312 24.24 -1.73 -31.69
N GLY A 313 24.35 -0.41 -31.63
CA GLY A 313 23.25 0.48 -31.24
C GLY A 313 23.29 0.81 -29.76
N ALA A 314 22.40 1.71 -29.34
CA ALA A 314 22.26 2.06 -27.95
C ALA A 314 21.27 1.11 -27.27
N ILE A 315 21.59 0.69 -26.05
CA ILE A 315 20.74 -0.21 -25.26
C ILE A 315 20.55 0.41 -23.88
N GLY A 316 19.31 0.40 -23.42
CA GLY A 316 18.92 0.63 -22.03
C GLY A 316 18.18 -0.60 -21.52
N ALA A 317 18.49 -1.01 -20.29
CA ALA A 317 17.77 -2.07 -19.60
C ALA A 317 17.56 -1.69 -18.13
N ALA A 318 16.39 -1.97 -17.59
CA ALA A 318 16.12 -1.85 -16.17
C ALA A 318 15.33 -3.06 -15.69
N VAL A 319 15.57 -3.46 -14.44
CA VAL A 319 14.87 -4.54 -13.75
C VAL A 319 14.50 -4.06 -12.36
N TYR A 320 13.22 -4.13 -12.00
CA TYR A 320 12.75 -3.85 -10.64
C TYR A 320 12.35 -5.16 -9.96
N ARG A 321 13.05 -5.55 -8.90
CA ARG A 321 12.72 -6.72 -8.08
C ARG A 321 11.53 -6.37 -7.17
N LEU A 322 10.39 -7.00 -7.44
CA LEU A 322 9.16 -6.75 -6.69
C LEU A 322 9.24 -7.35 -5.29
N ASP A 323 10.06 -8.36 -5.04
CA ASP A 323 10.23 -8.97 -3.73
C ASP A 323 11.19 -8.19 -2.83
N THR A 324 12.34 -7.75 -3.36
CA THR A 324 13.40 -7.08 -2.58
C THR A 324 13.38 -5.56 -2.67
N ASN A 325 12.55 -4.97 -3.53
CA ASN A 325 12.47 -3.53 -3.75
C ASN A 325 13.76 -2.93 -4.33
N GLU A 326 14.44 -3.69 -5.18
CA GLU A 326 15.73 -3.31 -5.76
C GLU A 326 15.58 -2.95 -7.24
N LEU A 327 16.14 -1.80 -7.63
CA LEU A 327 16.21 -1.36 -9.01
C LEU A 327 17.61 -1.59 -9.56
N PHE A 328 17.70 -2.32 -10.66
CA PHE A 328 18.94 -2.58 -11.39
C PHE A 328 18.87 -1.97 -12.78
N THR A 329 19.91 -1.24 -13.21
CA THR A 329 19.90 -0.51 -14.48
C THR A 329 21.18 -0.69 -15.27
N TYR A 330 21.03 -0.62 -16.59
CA TYR A 330 22.09 -0.56 -17.58
C TYR A 330 21.66 0.43 -18.66
N GLY A 331 22.58 1.22 -19.19
CA GLY A 331 22.32 1.91 -20.43
C GLY A 331 23.24 3.08 -20.73
N GLN A 332 23.31 3.40 -22.02
CA GLN A 332 24.20 4.41 -22.59
C GLN A 332 23.48 5.72 -22.98
N THR A 333 22.14 5.69 -23.06
CA THR A 333 21.30 6.82 -23.49
C THR A 333 20.39 7.28 -22.35
N PRO A 334 20.23 8.60 -22.12
CA PRO A 334 19.37 9.10 -21.06
C PRO A 334 17.88 8.86 -21.30
N ARG A 335 17.38 8.84 -22.56
CA ARG A 335 15.97 8.56 -22.92
C ARG A 335 15.85 7.86 -24.28
N PHE A 336 14.79 7.09 -24.47
CA PHE A 336 14.41 6.43 -25.72
C PHE A 336 13.04 6.92 -26.17
N GLN A 337 12.78 6.96 -27.48
CA GLN A 337 11.42 7.08 -27.99
C GLN A 337 10.59 5.87 -27.54
N MET A 338 9.29 6.02 -27.37
CA MET A 338 8.46 4.98 -26.76
C MET A 338 7.85 4.03 -27.80
N TYR A 339 7.59 4.53 -29.01
CA TYR A 339 6.78 3.85 -30.02
C TYR A 339 5.50 3.29 -29.38
N SER A 340 5.16 2.02 -29.63
CA SER A 340 3.97 1.39 -29.04
C SER A 340 4.06 1.10 -27.53
N THR A 341 5.20 1.33 -26.86
CA THR A 341 5.24 1.22 -25.38
C THR A 341 4.51 2.38 -24.70
N ALA A 342 4.34 3.52 -25.37
CA ALA A 342 3.54 4.67 -24.89
C ALA A 342 2.08 4.31 -24.59
N LYS A 343 1.56 3.23 -25.19
CA LYS A 343 0.19 2.75 -25.00
C LYS A 343 -0.10 2.29 -23.56
N VAL A 344 0.91 1.88 -22.81
CA VAL A 344 0.72 1.50 -21.39
C VAL A 344 0.41 2.72 -20.53
N PRO A 345 1.22 3.81 -20.52
CA PRO A 345 0.82 5.07 -19.87
C PRO A 345 -0.54 5.61 -20.31
N ILE A 346 -0.90 5.49 -21.59
CA ILE A 346 -2.21 5.90 -22.11
C ILE A 346 -3.33 5.08 -21.45
N MET A 347 -3.23 3.74 -21.48
CA MET A 347 -4.20 2.84 -20.83
C MET A 347 -4.38 3.18 -19.35
N LEU A 348 -3.28 3.33 -18.62
CA LEU A 348 -3.31 3.60 -17.18
C LEU A 348 -3.94 4.97 -16.86
N THR A 349 -3.79 5.94 -17.75
CA THR A 349 -4.43 7.26 -17.63
C THR A 349 -5.95 7.17 -17.86
N VAL A 350 -6.41 6.35 -18.80
CA VAL A 350 -7.86 6.08 -18.99
C VAL A 350 -8.46 5.48 -17.71
N MET A 351 -7.77 4.49 -17.14
CA MET A 351 -8.21 3.81 -15.91
C MET A 351 -8.20 4.75 -14.71
N ASP A 352 -7.18 5.59 -14.56
CA ASP A 352 -7.13 6.61 -13.51
C ASP A 352 -8.28 7.62 -13.65
N GLN A 353 -8.60 8.05 -14.88
CA GLN A 353 -9.71 8.96 -15.13
C GLN A 353 -11.06 8.32 -14.74
N ALA A 354 -11.30 7.05 -15.08
CA ALA A 354 -12.51 6.33 -14.70
C ALA A 354 -12.61 6.18 -13.17
N GLN A 355 -11.51 5.83 -12.51
CA GLN A 355 -11.43 5.76 -11.05
C GLN A 355 -11.73 7.10 -10.38
N ALA A 356 -11.10 8.18 -10.83
CA ALA A 356 -11.33 9.52 -10.29
C ALA A 356 -12.78 9.99 -10.47
N GLN A 357 -13.44 9.53 -11.53
CA GLN A 357 -14.86 9.76 -11.80
C GLN A 357 -15.78 8.76 -11.07
N GLN A 358 -15.23 7.86 -10.25
CA GLN A 358 -15.96 6.84 -9.49
C GLN A 358 -16.88 5.98 -10.36
N ARG A 359 -16.42 5.65 -11.58
CA ARG A 359 -17.15 4.80 -12.53
C ARG A 359 -16.28 3.63 -12.99
N PRO A 360 -16.89 2.52 -13.42
CA PRO A 360 -16.17 1.52 -14.18
C PRO A 360 -15.70 2.10 -15.53
N LEU A 361 -14.79 1.38 -16.18
CA LEU A 361 -14.52 1.59 -17.61
C LEU A 361 -15.82 1.37 -18.39
N THR A 362 -16.06 2.21 -19.38
CA THR A 362 -17.14 1.99 -20.34
C THR A 362 -16.77 0.85 -21.27
N GLY A 363 -17.76 0.17 -21.86
CA GLY A 363 -17.49 -0.89 -22.84
C GLY A 363 -16.69 -0.40 -24.06
N GLY A 364 -16.83 0.88 -24.43
CA GLY A 364 -16.03 1.51 -25.49
C GLY A 364 -14.56 1.69 -25.10
N GLU A 365 -14.30 2.18 -23.88
CA GLU A 365 -12.92 2.27 -23.36
C GLU A 365 -12.27 0.90 -23.26
N GLN A 366 -13.00 -0.12 -22.76
CA GLN A 366 -12.50 -1.49 -22.66
C GLN A 366 -12.11 -2.03 -24.04
N GLY A 367 -13.01 -1.97 -25.02
CA GLY A 367 -12.73 -2.49 -26.37
C GLY A 367 -11.60 -1.75 -27.09
N LEU A 368 -11.42 -0.44 -26.84
CA LEU A 368 -10.29 0.31 -27.38
C LEU A 368 -8.98 -0.03 -26.66
N ILE A 369 -9.00 -0.27 -25.34
CA ILE A 369 -7.84 -0.69 -24.57
C ILE A 369 -7.35 -2.06 -25.05
N GLU A 370 -8.26 -3.02 -25.25
CA GLU A 370 -7.95 -4.35 -25.78
C GLU A 370 -7.29 -4.26 -27.16
N GLN A 371 -7.90 -3.52 -28.11
CA GLN A 371 -7.31 -3.30 -29.44
C GLN A 371 -5.94 -2.61 -29.36
N MET A 372 -5.81 -1.58 -28.53
CA MET A 372 -4.57 -0.83 -28.36
C MET A 372 -3.46 -1.69 -27.75
N ILE A 373 -3.74 -2.50 -26.73
CA ILE A 373 -2.70 -3.23 -25.99
C ILE A 373 -2.42 -4.58 -26.65
N GLU A 374 -3.45 -5.39 -26.92
CA GLU A 374 -3.29 -6.76 -27.39
C GLU A 374 -2.84 -6.82 -28.86
N TRP A 375 -3.41 -5.94 -29.68
CA TRP A 375 -3.15 -5.87 -31.13
C TRP A 375 -2.22 -4.72 -31.52
N SER A 376 -1.89 -3.83 -30.57
CA SER A 376 -1.08 -2.64 -30.82
C SER A 376 -1.70 -1.68 -31.83
N ASP A 377 -3.04 -1.62 -31.90
CA ASP A 377 -3.77 -0.73 -32.81
C ASP A 377 -3.47 0.76 -32.53
N ASN A 378 -3.17 1.51 -33.59
CA ASN A 378 -2.78 2.92 -33.49
C ASN A 378 -3.98 3.89 -33.49
N ASP A 379 -5.09 3.52 -34.10
CA ASP A 379 -6.30 4.34 -34.15
C ASP A 379 -7.00 4.29 -32.80
N ALA A 380 -7.04 3.12 -32.17
CA ALA A 380 -7.51 2.94 -30.80
C ALA A 380 -6.65 3.74 -29.81
N ALA A 381 -5.33 3.69 -29.96
CA ALA A 381 -4.41 4.47 -29.14
C ALA A 381 -4.63 5.97 -29.28
N THR A 382 -4.75 6.45 -30.51
CA THR A 382 -4.99 7.87 -30.81
C THR A 382 -6.32 8.33 -30.24
N THR A 383 -7.37 7.51 -30.40
CA THR A 383 -8.70 7.79 -29.84
C THR A 383 -8.65 7.90 -28.31
N LEU A 384 -8.05 6.94 -27.63
CA LEU A 384 -7.93 6.95 -26.17
C LEU A 384 -7.07 8.13 -25.68
N PHE A 385 -5.93 8.39 -26.33
CA PHE A 385 -5.04 9.49 -25.99
C PHE A 385 -5.73 10.86 -26.08
N ILE A 386 -6.50 11.09 -27.16
CA ILE A 386 -7.30 12.31 -27.32
C ILE A 386 -8.37 12.38 -26.23
N ASN A 387 -9.10 11.28 -25.98
CA ASN A 387 -10.21 11.27 -25.03
C ASN A 387 -9.79 11.53 -23.59
N VAL A 388 -8.61 11.06 -23.17
CA VAL A 388 -8.10 11.35 -21.82
C VAL A 388 -7.62 12.79 -21.65
N GLY A 389 -7.38 13.52 -22.74
CA GLY A 389 -6.90 14.90 -22.73
C GLY A 389 -5.43 15.06 -23.13
N GLY A 390 -4.89 14.14 -23.93
CA GLY A 390 -3.58 14.26 -24.58
C GLY A 390 -2.39 14.19 -23.64
N ALA A 391 -1.26 14.73 -24.10
CA ALA A 391 0.05 14.63 -23.45
C ALA A 391 0.00 15.13 -22.00
N ALA A 392 -0.61 16.29 -21.79
CA ALA A 392 -0.68 16.93 -20.48
C ALA A 392 -1.38 16.05 -19.43
N ARG A 393 -2.43 15.29 -19.81
CA ARG A 393 -3.12 14.41 -18.86
C ARG A 393 -2.26 13.22 -18.49
N VAL A 394 -1.63 12.59 -19.48
CA VAL A 394 -0.75 11.44 -19.25
C VAL A 394 0.44 11.83 -18.38
N GLU A 395 1.11 12.95 -18.68
CA GLU A 395 2.22 13.46 -17.86
C GLU A 395 1.78 13.81 -16.44
N THR A 396 0.60 14.44 -16.27
CA THR A 396 0.07 14.71 -14.92
C THR A 396 -0.12 13.43 -14.12
N PHE A 397 -0.65 12.37 -14.75
CA PHE A 397 -0.79 11.06 -14.12
C PHE A 397 0.58 10.47 -13.75
N LEU A 398 1.56 10.53 -14.66
CA LEU A 398 2.91 10.01 -14.44
C LEU A 398 3.65 10.76 -13.31
N HIS A 399 3.65 12.10 -13.34
CA HIS A 399 4.32 12.93 -12.34
C HIS A 399 3.75 12.78 -10.93
N ARG A 400 2.41 12.68 -10.78
CA ARG A 400 1.77 12.39 -9.49
C ARG A 400 2.27 11.07 -8.90
N ASN A 401 2.62 10.12 -9.77
CA ASN A 401 3.12 8.80 -9.40
C ASN A 401 4.66 8.72 -9.45
N ALA A 402 5.37 9.84 -9.36
CA ALA A 402 6.83 9.91 -9.34
C ALA A 402 7.52 9.27 -10.56
N ILE A 403 6.83 9.24 -11.71
CA ILE A 403 7.39 8.90 -13.02
C ILE A 403 7.66 10.23 -13.74
N ASN A 404 8.91 10.68 -13.70
CA ASN A 404 9.25 12.09 -13.97
C ASN A 404 10.08 12.31 -15.24
N ASP A 405 10.64 11.26 -15.82
CA ASP A 405 11.52 11.31 -16.98
C ASP A 405 10.84 10.80 -18.25
N THR A 406 9.51 10.83 -18.27
CA THR A 406 8.66 10.52 -19.42
C THR A 406 8.04 11.80 -19.96
N VAL A 407 8.25 12.10 -21.24
CA VAL A 407 7.76 13.30 -21.93
C VAL A 407 6.90 12.86 -23.10
N MET A 408 5.65 13.30 -23.10
CA MET A 408 4.62 12.92 -24.07
C MET A 408 4.53 13.92 -25.21
N GLU A 409 4.45 13.40 -26.44
CA GLU A 409 4.31 14.22 -27.65
C GLU A 409 2.85 14.23 -28.13
N ASP A 410 2.20 15.39 -28.08
CA ASP A 410 0.75 15.50 -28.30
C ASP A 410 0.31 15.19 -29.74
N SER A 411 1.12 15.60 -30.72
CA SER A 411 0.85 15.36 -32.14
C SER A 411 1.31 13.98 -32.63
N ALA A 412 2.12 13.28 -31.84
CA ALA A 412 2.73 12.01 -32.21
C ALA A 412 3.07 11.21 -30.95
N TRP A 413 2.07 10.64 -30.27
CA TRP A 413 2.26 9.94 -29.00
C TRP A 413 3.33 8.83 -29.03
N GLY A 414 3.62 8.23 -30.19
CA GLY A 414 4.69 7.24 -30.34
C GLY A 414 6.10 7.84 -30.29
N SER A 415 6.26 9.12 -30.62
CA SER A 415 7.53 9.87 -30.55
C SER A 415 7.83 10.38 -29.15
N SER A 416 6.91 10.21 -28.20
CA SER A 416 7.14 10.45 -26.77
C SER A 416 8.41 9.75 -26.31
N THR A 417 9.09 10.30 -25.31
CA THR A 417 10.35 9.73 -24.80
C THR A 417 10.25 9.34 -23.33
N THR A 418 11.00 8.30 -22.94
CA THR A 418 11.02 7.83 -21.55
C THR A 418 12.38 7.18 -21.20
N THR A 419 12.53 6.75 -19.95
CA THR A 419 13.65 5.93 -19.48
C THR A 419 13.18 4.51 -19.18
N THR A 420 14.09 3.53 -19.26
CA THR A 420 13.77 2.18 -18.78
C THR A 420 13.46 2.17 -17.28
N GLN A 421 14.04 3.09 -16.50
CA GLN A 421 13.77 3.22 -15.06
C GLN A 421 12.33 3.64 -14.77
N ASP A 422 11.82 4.63 -15.50
CA ASP A 422 10.45 5.10 -15.38
C ASP A 422 9.45 3.99 -15.70
N MET A 423 9.68 3.25 -16.78
CA MET A 423 8.79 2.18 -17.18
C MET A 423 8.77 1.01 -16.19
N VAL A 424 9.91 0.57 -15.65
CA VAL A 424 9.90 -0.49 -14.63
C VAL A 424 9.25 -0.04 -13.32
N ARG A 425 9.38 1.24 -12.94
CA ARG A 425 8.70 1.80 -11.76
C ARG A 425 7.19 1.89 -11.98
N LEU A 426 6.75 2.37 -13.15
CA LEU A 426 5.34 2.42 -13.51
C LEU A 426 4.71 1.03 -13.47
N LEU A 427 5.38 0.03 -14.05
CA LEU A 427 4.95 -1.36 -14.03
C LEU A 427 4.95 -1.95 -12.62
N ALA A 428 5.93 -1.60 -11.77
CA ALA A 428 5.98 -2.08 -10.39
C ALA A 428 4.81 -1.53 -9.56
N LYS A 429 4.42 -0.27 -9.80
CA LYS A 429 3.23 0.32 -9.19
C LYS A 429 1.93 -0.27 -9.71
N LEU A 430 1.87 -0.64 -10.98
CA LEU A 430 0.74 -1.36 -11.56
C LEU A 430 0.56 -2.72 -10.88
N ASP A 431 1.64 -3.50 -10.78
CA ASP A 431 1.64 -4.81 -10.14
C ASP A 431 1.17 -4.74 -8.67
N THR A 432 1.64 -3.74 -7.95
CA THR A 432 1.33 -3.56 -6.52
C THR A 432 0.06 -2.75 -6.25
N CYS A 433 -0.67 -2.34 -7.28
CA CYS A 433 -1.91 -1.56 -7.20
C CYS A 433 -1.83 -0.25 -6.40
N LEU A 434 -0.77 0.53 -6.59
CA LEU A 434 -0.55 1.74 -5.79
C LEU A 434 -1.31 2.98 -6.26
N PHE A 435 -1.75 2.98 -7.52
CA PHE A 435 -2.39 4.15 -8.14
C PHE A 435 -3.74 3.83 -8.79
N LEU A 436 -4.10 2.55 -8.89
CA LEU A 436 -5.41 2.06 -9.32
C LEU A 436 -5.98 1.15 -8.23
N ASN A 437 -7.30 1.06 -8.16
CA ASN A 437 -7.99 0.05 -7.39
C ASN A 437 -7.68 -1.35 -7.96
N GLN A 438 -7.88 -2.37 -7.12
CA GLN A 438 -7.53 -3.74 -7.42
C GLN A 438 -8.14 -4.27 -8.74
N GLN A 439 -9.39 -3.90 -9.03
CA GLN A 439 -10.07 -4.36 -10.24
C GLN A 439 -9.38 -3.81 -11.49
N LEU A 440 -9.13 -2.50 -11.53
CA LEU A 440 -8.50 -1.86 -12.69
C LEU A 440 -7.06 -2.32 -12.91
N CYS A 441 -6.28 -2.58 -11.85
CA CYS A 441 -4.97 -3.22 -12.03
C CYS A 441 -5.09 -4.60 -12.65
N THR A 442 -6.05 -5.40 -12.14
CA THR A 442 -6.27 -6.77 -12.61
C THR A 442 -6.64 -6.75 -14.09
N ASP A 443 -7.52 -5.82 -14.50
CA ASP A 443 -7.91 -5.62 -15.89
C ASP A 443 -6.72 -5.20 -16.77
N ALA A 444 -5.87 -4.28 -16.30
CA ALA A 444 -4.65 -3.86 -17.00
C ALA A 444 -3.65 -5.01 -17.18
N LEU A 445 -3.36 -5.74 -16.10
CA LEU A 445 -2.45 -6.89 -16.11
C LEU A 445 -2.99 -8.00 -17.01
N HIS A 446 -4.29 -8.26 -16.95
CA HIS A 446 -4.97 -9.21 -17.82
C HIS A 446 -4.78 -8.82 -19.29
N THR A 447 -5.10 -7.58 -19.66
CA THR A 447 -4.95 -7.10 -21.05
C THR A 447 -3.51 -7.22 -21.55
N MET A 448 -2.53 -6.84 -20.72
CA MET A 448 -1.10 -6.95 -21.07
C MET A 448 -0.62 -8.41 -21.16
N ALA A 449 -1.30 -9.37 -20.53
CA ALA A 449 -0.99 -10.80 -20.61
C ALA A 449 -1.64 -11.48 -21.83
N HIS A 450 -2.56 -10.81 -22.53
CA HIS A 450 -3.29 -11.34 -23.69
C HIS A 450 -2.84 -10.73 -25.02
N VAL A 451 -1.65 -10.14 -25.07
CA VAL A 451 -1.01 -9.71 -26.33
C VAL A 451 -0.96 -10.88 -27.30
N VAL A 452 -1.34 -10.60 -28.56
CA VAL A 452 -1.44 -11.65 -29.58
C VAL A 452 -0.11 -12.37 -29.80
N PRO A 453 -0.12 -13.68 -30.16
CA PRO A 453 1.10 -14.49 -30.23
C PRO A 453 2.24 -13.88 -31.06
N ASP A 454 1.91 -13.25 -32.20
CA ASP A 454 2.89 -12.62 -33.09
C ASP A 454 3.59 -11.39 -32.47
N GLN A 455 3.02 -10.83 -31.41
CA GLN A 455 3.57 -9.71 -30.66
C GLN A 455 4.09 -10.11 -29.27
N ALA A 456 3.92 -11.37 -28.85
CA ALA A 456 4.34 -11.86 -27.55
C ALA A 456 5.82 -12.29 -27.50
N TRP A 457 6.71 -11.55 -28.18
CA TRP A 457 8.17 -11.73 -28.16
C TRP A 457 8.85 -10.78 -27.16
N GLY A 458 10.18 -10.87 -27.01
CA GLY A 458 10.95 -9.95 -26.18
C GLY A 458 11.12 -10.48 -24.75
N ILE A 459 10.48 -9.84 -23.77
CA ILE A 459 10.64 -10.23 -22.34
C ILE A 459 10.07 -11.62 -21.99
N SER A 460 9.29 -12.22 -22.89
CA SER A 460 8.83 -13.61 -22.81
C SER A 460 9.92 -14.63 -23.16
N ALA A 461 11.06 -14.20 -23.72
CA ALA A 461 12.12 -15.12 -24.11
C ALA A 461 12.83 -15.74 -22.90
N GLY A 462 13.02 -17.06 -22.96
CA GLY A 462 13.77 -17.82 -21.94
C GLY A 462 13.02 -18.08 -20.63
N VAL A 463 11.77 -17.60 -20.50
CA VAL A 463 10.94 -17.88 -19.32
C VAL A 463 10.49 -19.35 -19.28
N ALA A 464 10.19 -19.86 -18.09
CA ALA A 464 9.72 -21.24 -17.94
C ALA A 464 8.27 -21.38 -18.41
N ASN A 465 7.85 -22.60 -18.76
CA ASN A 465 6.44 -22.86 -19.05
C ASN A 465 5.58 -22.58 -17.82
N GLY A 466 4.45 -21.91 -18.01
CA GLY A 466 3.56 -21.47 -16.93
C GLY A 466 4.02 -20.20 -16.20
N THR A 467 5.11 -19.56 -16.62
CA THR A 467 5.45 -18.20 -16.17
C THR A 467 4.38 -17.22 -16.66
N PHE A 468 3.84 -16.42 -15.75
CA PHE A 468 2.96 -15.32 -16.12
C PHE A 468 3.80 -14.16 -16.65
N VAL A 469 3.45 -13.65 -17.83
CA VAL A 469 4.10 -12.51 -18.47
C VAL A 469 3.02 -11.54 -18.96
N ALA A 470 3.08 -10.30 -18.49
CA ALA A 470 2.26 -9.20 -18.99
C ALA A 470 3.18 -8.18 -19.66
N LEU A 471 3.05 -7.95 -20.97
CA LEU A 471 4.04 -7.21 -21.75
C LEU A 471 3.43 -6.17 -22.69
N LYS A 472 4.27 -5.22 -23.12
CA LYS A 472 4.02 -4.42 -24.32
C LYS A 472 5.32 -4.18 -25.07
N ASN A 473 5.26 -4.42 -26.37
CA ASN A 473 6.36 -4.16 -27.30
C ASN A 473 6.14 -2.86 -28.09
N GLY A 474 7.23 -2.29 -28.59
CA GLY A 474 7.24 -1.15 -29.50
C GLY A 474 8.43 -1.18 -30.44
N TRP A 475 8.24 -0.81 -31.70
CA TRP A 475 9.31 -0.77 -32.68
C TRP A 475 8.98 0.22 -33.78
N TYR A 476 10.01 0.82 -34.37
CA TYR A 476 9.88 1.74 -35.49
C TYR A 476 11.19 1.86 -36.27
N PRO A 477 11.15 2.02 -37.60
CA PRO A 477 12.33 2.36 -38.39
C PRO A 477 12.63 3.86 -38.29
N ASP A 478 13.73 4.21 -37.61
CA ASP A 478 14.24 5.57 -37.50
C ASP A 478 15.26 5.90 -38.60
N ASN A 479 15.70 7.16 -38.62
CA ASN A 479 16.67 7.66 -39.60
C ASN A 479 18.06 7.01 -39.46
N ASP A 480 18.41 6.52 -38.27
CA ASP A 480 19.73 5.97 -37.92
C ASP A 480 19.69 4.47 -37.57
N GLY A 481 18.58 3.78 -37.85
CA GLY A 481 18.41 2.34 -37.63
C GLY A 481 17.00 2.00 -37.15
N TRP A 482 16.88 0.95 -36.37
CA TRP A 482 15.62 0.56 -35.75
C TRP A 482 15.65 0.86 -34.25
N GLY A 483 14.52 1.33 -33.74
CA GLY A 483 14.19 1.23 -32.33
C GLY A 483 13.36 -0.03 -32.07
N VAL A 484 13.74 -0.84 -31.08
CA VAL A 484 13.03 -2.07 -30.71
C VAL A 484 12.96 -2.22 -29.19
N HIS A 485 11.76 -2.38 -28.67
CA HIS A 485 11.47 -2.24 -27.24
C HIS A 485 10.57 -3.37 -26.77
N SER A 486 10.86 -3.86 -25.57
CA SER A 486 9.98 -4.74 -24.82
C SER A 486 10.00 -4.37 -23.34
N MET A 487 8.82 -4.26 -22.74
CA MET A 487 8.68 -4.01 -21.31
C MET A 487 7.49 -4.78 -20.74
N GLY A 488 7.51 -5.01 -19.42
CA GLY A 488 6.41 -5.68 -18.74
C GLY A 488 6.78 -6.26 -17.39
N ILE A 489 5.95 -7.20 -16.94
CA ILE A 489 5.97 -7.83 -15.63
C ILE A 489 6.10 -9.33 -15.81
N VAL A 490 6.94 -9.96 -14.99
CA VAL A 490 7.18 -11.40 -14.97
C VAL A 490 6.92 -11.94 -13.56
N HIS A 491 6.04 -12.93 -13.46
CA HIS A 491 5.83 -13.71 -12.24
C HIS A 491 6.12 -15.19 -12.49
N ALA A 492 7.11 -15.70 -11.77
CA ALA A 492 7.42 -17.11 -11.67
C ALA A 492 7.85 -17.46 -10.23
N PRO A 493 7.94 -18.74 -9.86
CA PRO A 493 8.41 -19.14 -8.53
C PRO A 493 9.75 -18.47 -8.20
N ASN A 494 9.78 -17.70 -7.10
CA ASN A 494 10.91 -16.89 -6.63
C ASN A 494 11.43 -15.82 -7.63
N LYS A 495 10.64 -15.46 -8.65
CA LYS A 495 11.02 -14.45 -9.65
C LYS A 495 9.82 -13.55 -9.92
N ASN A 496 9.71 -12.46 -9.16
CA ASN A 496 8.74 -11.42 -9.40
C ASN A 496 9.49 -10.13 -9.71
N TYR A 497 9.42 -9.68 -10.95
CA TYR A 497 10.09 -8.46 -11.36
C TYR A 497 9.40 -7.78 -12.52
N THR A 498 9.65 -6.48 -12.64
CA THR A 498 9.33 -5.73 -13.85
C THR A 498 10.61 -5.48 -14.63
N ILE A 499 10.50 -5.42 -15.96
CA ILE A 499 11.64 -5.28 -16.85
C ILE A 499 11.30 -4.37 -18.02
N ALA A 500 12.25 -3.55 -18.44
CA ALA A 500 12.17 -2.77 -19.67
C ALA A 500 13.53 -2.82 -20.37
N ILE A 501 13.55 -3.23 -21.64
CA ILE A 501 14.74 -3.31 -22.48
C ILE A 501 14.47 -2.56 -23.78
N PHE A 502 15.11 -1.43 -23.95
CA PHE A 502 14.92 -0.51 -25.07
C PHE A 502 16.22 -0.39 -25.87
N THR A 503 16.13 -0.54 -27.18
CA THR A 503 17.26 -0.41 -28.11
C THR A 503 16.98 0.65 -29.17
N SER A 504 18.01 1.31 -29.66
CA SER A 504 17.96 2.20 -30.83
C SER A 504 19.20 2.02 -31.69
N GLN A 505 19.16 2.53 -32.94
CA GLN A 505 20.24 2.36 -33.91
C GLN A 505 20.56 0.89 -34.23
N ASP A 506 19.57 0.00 -34.07
CA ASP A 506 19.72 -1.39 -34.48
C ASP A 506 19.80 -1.49 -36.01
N PRO A 507 20.70 -2.30 -36.58
CA PRO A 507 20.80 -2.47 -38.04
C PRO A 507 19.52 -3.00 -38.71
N SER A 508 18.66 -3.70 -37.96
CA SER A 508 17.36 -4.20 -38.44
C SER A 508 16.42 -4.47 -37.25
N MET A 509 15.11 -4.52 -37.51
CA MET A 509 14.13 -4.95 -36.50
C MET A 509 14.46 -6.34 -35.93
N ALA A 510 14.80 -7.30 -36.78
CA ALA A 510 15.12 -8.66 -36.35
C ALA A 510 16.35 -8.70 -35.43
N TYR A 511 17.35 -7.85 -35.71
CA TYR A 511 18.51 -7.69 -34.83
C TYR A 511 18.11 -7.12 -33.46
N GLY A 512 17.25 -6.09 -33.42
CA GLY A 512 16.76 -5.52 -32.17
C GLY A 512 15.93 -6.52 -31.34
N ILE A 513 15.05 -7.29 -31.99
CA ILE A 513 14.29 -8.36 -31.32
C ILE A 513 15.24 -9.39 -30.70
N ASP A 514 16.23 -9.85 -31.47
CA ASP A 514 17.26 -10.78 -30.98
C ASP A 514 18.03 -10.21 -29.78
N THR A 515 18.43 -8.93 -29.84
CA THR A 515 19.08 -8.22 -28.72
C THR A 515 18.20 -8.26 -27.46
N VAL A 516 16.96 -7.81 -27.58
CA VAL A 516 16.01 -7.73 -26.46
C VAL A 516 15.78 -9.11 -25.84
N GLN A 517 15.56 -10.14 -26.65
CA GLN A 517 15.31 -11.49 -26.18
C GLN A 517 16.50 -12.11 -25.46
N GLN A 518 17.73 -11.92 -25.98
CA GLN A 518 18.94 -12.43 -25.34
C GLN A 518 19.20 -11.79 -23.97
N VAL A 519 18.97 -10.47 -23.87
CA VAL A 519 19.08 -9.74 -22.60
C VAL A 519 17.99 -10.21 -21.62
N ALA A 520 16.73 -10.32 -22.06
CA ALA A 520 15.62 -10.78 -21.23
C ALA A 520 15.83 -12.20 -20.68
N ALA A 521 16.20 -13.16 -21.54
CA ALA A 521 16.45 -14.53 -21.14
C ALA A 521 17.60 -14.63 -20.12
N SER A 522 18.65 -13.81 -20.29
CA SER A 522 19.77 -13.75 -19.36
C SER A 522 19.38 -13.15 -18.01
N VAL A 523 18.51 -12.13 -17.99
CA VAL A 523 17.95 -11.59 -16.74
C VAL A 523 17.10 -12.66 -16.04
N TYR A 524 16.17 -13.31 -16.76
CA TYR A 524 15.32 -14.35 -16.19
C TYR A 524 16.14 -15.49 -15.55
N ALA A 525 17.23 -15.91 -16.21
CA ALA A 525 18.13 -16.94 -15.68
C ALA A 525 18.87 -16.51 -14.40
N ALA A 526 19.14 -15.22 -14.24
CA ALA A 526 19.94 -14.68 -13.15
C ALA A 526 19.14 -14.30 -11.89
N VAL A 527 17.88 -13.85 -12.05
CA VAL A 527 16.97 -13.58 -10.93
C VAL A 527 16.72 -14.87 -10.15
N LYS A 528 16.76 -14.84 -8.82
CA LYS A 528 16.60 -16.01 -7.95
C LYS A 528 15.64 -15.74 -6.82
#